data_AF-A0A9R0VLL7-F1
#
_entry.id   AF-A0A9R0VLL7-F1
#
_cell.length_a   1.000
_cell.length_b   1.000
_cell.length_c   1.000
_cell.angle_alpha   90.00
_cell.angle_beta   90.00
_cell.angle_gamma   90.00
#
_symmetry.space_group_name_H-M   'P 1'
#
loop_
_entity.id
_entity.type
_entity.pdbx_description
1 polymer ?
#
loop_
_entity_poly.entity_id
_entity_poly.type
_entity_poly.pdbx_seq_one_letter_code
_entity_poly.pdbx_strand_id
1 'polypeptide(L)'
;MYCIAHVLLNYQGNENVGVALLTYPVLMASDILLYQSDLVPVGEDQTQHLELTREISERVNNLYGGRKWKKLGGRGGSLFKVPEALIPPAGARVMSLTDGLSKMSKSAPSDLSRINLLDPKDVIVNKIKRCKTDSLPGLEFDNPERPECKNLLSVYQIITGKTKEEVVSECQDMNWGTFKVTLTDALIDHLQPIQV
;
A
#
# COMPACT_ATOMS: atom_id res chain seq x y z
N MET A 1 0.58 12.20 -0.98
CA MET A 1 0.98 11.72 0.36
C MET A 1 1.81 10.43 0.34
N TYR A 2 1.42 9.35 -0.37
CA TYR A 2 2.18 8.07 -0.39
C TYR A 2 3.64 8.16 -0.88
N CYS A 3 3.97 9.12 -1.74
CA CYS A 3 5.27 9.15 -2.42
C CYS A 3 6.43 9.60 -1.51
N ILE A 4 6.19 10.34 -0.44
CA ILE A 4 7.26 10.88 0.43
C ILE A 4 7.67 9.84 1.48
N ALA A 5 6.71 9.18 2.12
CA ALA A 5 7.01 8.20 3.18
C ALA A 5 7.79 6.98 2.67
N HIS A 6 7.49 6.49 1.45
CA HIS A 6 8.06 5.24 0.97
C HIS A 6 9.50 5.37 0.42
N VAL A 7 9.83 6.54 -0.15
CA VAL A 7 11.20 6.88 -0.59
C VAL A 7 12.15 6.99 0.60
N LEU A 8 11.62 7.43 1.74
CA LEU A 8 12.37 7.74 2.95
C LEU A 8 12.64 6.51 3.84
N LEU A 9 11.75 5.51 3.85
CA LEU A 9 11.87 4.31 4.71
C LEU A 9 12.77 3.18 4.16
N ASN A 10 13.29 3.29 2.93
CA ASN A 10 14.17 2.25 2.34
C ASN A 10 15.67 2.58 2.44
N TYR A 11 16.05 3.49 3.34
CA TYR A 11 17.44 3.85 3.56
C TYR A 11 18.15 2.76 4.39
N GLN A 12 18.77 1.79 3.73
CA GLN A 12 19.64 0.81 4.38
C GLN A 12 21.01 1.45 4.69
N GLY A 13 21.31 1.60 5.98
CA GLY A 13 22.67 1.66 6.52
C GLY A 13 23.55 2.82 6.05
N ASN A 14 23.33 4.02 6.59
CA ASN A 14 24.32 5.09 6.47
C ASN A 14 24.44 5.86 7.79
N GLU A 15 25.66 6.18 8.20
CA GLU A 15 26.02 6.78 9.51
C GLU A 15 25.42 8.19 9.74
N ASN A 16 24.80 8.79 8.70
CA ASN A 16 24.12 10.08 8.77
C ASN A 16 22.70 9.99 8.20
N VAL A 17 21.70 10.25 9.06
CA VAL A 17 20.28 10.31 8.71
C VAL A 17 19.84 11.77 8.65
N GLY A 18 19.16 12.17 7.57
CA GLY A 18 18.64 13.52 7.42
C GLY A 18 17.53 13.83 8.42
N VAL A 19 17.56 15.01 9.04
CA VAL A 19 16.52 15.47 10.02
C VAL A 19 15.11 15.42 9.43
N ALA A 20 14.97 15.63 8.12
CA ALA A 20 13.69 15.54 7.42
C ALA A 20 13.01 14.17 7.55
N LEU A 21 13.78 13.08 7.65
CA LEU A 21 13.23 11.74 7.85
C LEU A 21 12.55 11.62 9.23
N LEU A 22 13.16 12.23 10.24
CA LEU A 22 12.63 12.25 11.61
C LEU A 22 11.41 13.18 11.72
N THR A 23 11.43 14.33 11.04
CA THR A 23 10.36 15.34 11.16
C THR A 23 9.22 15.19 10.16
N TYR A 24 9.33 14.27 9.18
CA TYR A 24 8.29 14.02 8.19
C TYR A 24 6.87 13.82 8.77
N PRO A 25 6.66 13.10 9.89
CA PRO A 25 5.33 12.94 10.45
C PRO A 25 4.64 14.26 10.86
N VAL A 26 5.42 15.29 11.22
CA VAL A 26 4.88 16.63 11.54
C VAL A 26 4.37 17.33 10.28
N LEU A 27 5.08 17.16 9.15
CA LEU A 27 4.62 17.68 7.87
C LEU A 27 3.34 16.95 7.43
N MET A 28 3.29 15.62 7.57
CA MET A 28 2.08 14.83 7.28
C MET A 28 0.88 15.27 8.14
N ALA A 29 1.10 15.53 9.44
CA ALA A 29 0.04 16.07 10.31
C ALA A 29 -0.45 17.43 9.82
N SER A 30 0.47 18.31 9.40
CA SER A 30 0.13 19.63 8.87
C SER A 30 -0.72 19.53 7.61
N ASP A 31 -0.35 18.63 6.68
CA ASP A 31 -1.10 18.38 5.44
C ASP A 31 -2.53 17.91 5.72
N ILE A 32 -2.76 17.07 6.74
CA ILE A 32 -4.09 16.56 7.09
C ILE A 32 -4.93 17.63 7.79
N LEU A 33 -4.36 18.29 8.80
CA LEU A 33 -5.09 19.20 9.70
C LEU A 33 -5.45 20.54 9.05
N LEU A 34 -4.65 21.00 8.07
CA LEU A 34 -4.89 22.25 7.34
C LEU A 34 -6.28 22.26 6.68
N TYR A 35 -6.73 21.10 6.17
CA TYR A 35 -8.00 20.97 5.47
C TYR A 35 -9.17 20.53 6.36
N GLN A 36 -8.98 20.45 7.69
CA GLN A 36 -10.03 20.04 8.64
C GLN A 36 -10.65 18.69 8.28
N SER A 37 -9.80 17.74 7.88
CA SER A 37 -10.20 16.42 7.40
C SER A 37 -10.91 15.59 8.47
N ASP A 38 -12.07 15.02 8.14
CA ASP A 38 -12.79 14.10 9.03
C ASP A 38 -12.25 12.67 8.90
N LEU A 39 -12.01 12.21 7.67
CA LEU A 39 -11.57 10.86 7.34
C LEU A 39 -10.31 10.89 6.48
N VAL A 40 -9.33 10.05 6.80
CA VAL A 40 -8.07 9.94 6.04
C VAL A 40 -7.90 8.51 5.53
N PRO A 41 -7.94 8.28 4.20
CA PRO A 41 -7.68 6.97 3.64
C PRO A 41 -6.21 6.61 3.84
N VAL A 42 -5.95 5.60 4.67
CA VAL A 42 -4.60 5.14 4.99
C VAL A 42 -4.51 3.62 4.89
N GLY A 43 -3.35 3.14 4.45
CA GLY A 43 -2.99 1.73 4.58
C GLY A 43 -2.47 1.41 5.98
N GLU A 44 -2.40 0.12 6.31
CA GLU A 44 -1.96 -0.39 7.61
C GLU A 44 -0.63 0.22 8.09
N ASP A 45 0.36 0.33 7.19
CA ASP A 45 1.68 0.91 7.46
C ASP A 45 1.66 2.38 7.91
N GLN A 46 0.57 3.12 7.67
CA GLN A 46 0.46 4.56 7.97
C GLN A 46 -0.37 4.84 9.23
N THR A 47 -0.89 3.80 9.88
CA THR A 47 -1.75 3.93 11.08
C THR A 47 -1.04 4.69 12.20
N GLN A 48 0.25 4.41 12.43
CA GLN A 48 1.03 5.08 13.47
C GLN A 48 1.21 6.59 13.21
N HIS A 49 1.41 7.00 11.95
CA HIS A 49 1.52 8.42 11.61
C HIS A 49 0.19 9.17 11.77
N LEU A 50 -0.92 8.49 11.48
CA LEU A 50 -2.25 9.07 11.69
C LEU A 50 -2.53 9.24 13.19
N GLU A 51 -2.12 8.29 14.03
CA GLU A 51 -2.28 8.41 15.48
C GLU A 51 -1.48 9.59 16.04
N LEU A 52 -0.23 9.77 15.60
CA LEU A 52 0.55 10.96 15.95
C LEU A 52 -0.14 12.26 15.48
N THR A 53 -0.77 12.26 14.30
CA THR A 53 -1.53 13.41 13.81
C THR A 53 -2.72 13.73 14.73
N ARG A 54 -3.41 12.71 15.23
CA ARG A 54 -4.51 12.86 16.19
C ARG A 54 -4.00 13.46 17.51
N GLU A 55 -2.94 12.92 18.08
CA GLU A 55 -2.33 13.45 19.31
C GLU A 55 -1.89 14.91 19.15
N ILE A 56 -1.27 15.27 18.02
CA ILE A 56 -0.89 16.65 17.72
C ILE A 56 -2.13 17.55 17.67
N SER A 57 -3.20 17.12 16.98
CA SER A 57 -4.43 17.89 16.86
C SER A 57 -5.08 18.16 18.22
N GLU A 58 -5.19 17.13 19.06
CA GLU A 58 -5.76 17.22 20.41
C GLU A 58 -4.90 18.11 21.30
N ARG A 59 -3.57 17.95 21.26
CA ARG A 59 -2.65 18.77 22.03
C ARG A 59 -2.76 20.25 21.66
N VAL A 60 -2.82 20.57 20.36
CA VAL A 60 -2.99 21.96 19.90
C VAL A 60 -4.35 22.51 20.33
N ASN A 61 -5.42 21.73 20.20
CA ASN A 61 -6.75 22.11 20.66
C ASN A 61 -6.77 22.38 22.18
N ASN A 62 -6.06 21.58 22.98
CA ASN A 62 -5.98 21.78 24.43
C ASN A 62 -5.19 23.04 24.80
N LEU A 63 -4.04 23.27 24.15
CA LEU A 63 -3.17 24.41 24.44
C LEU A 63 -3.78 25.73 23.95
N TYR A 64 -4.38 25.73 22.77
CA TYR A 64 -4.75 26.94 22.04
C TYR A 64 -6.25 27.05 21.73
N GLY A 65 -7.06 26.02 22.00
CA GLY A 65 -8.51 26.08 21.82
C GLY A 65 -9.30 26.51 23.06
N GLY A 66 -8.67 26.44 24.25
CA GLY A 66 -9.32 26.71 25.52
C GLY A 66 -9.64 28.18 25.80
N ARG A 67 -10.44 28.40 26.86
CA ARG A 67 -10.78 29.75 27.37
C ARG A 67 -9.54 30.58 27.72
N LYS A 68 -8.45 29.95 28.16
CA LYS A 68 -7.18 30.60 28.48
C LYS A 68 -6.59 31.31 27.25
N TRP A 69 -6.58 30.64 26.09
CA TRP A 69 -6.09 31.22 24.84
C TRP A 69 -7.02 32.32 24.31
N LYS A 70 -8.34 32.12 24.42
CA LYS A 70 -9.33 33.15 24.08
C LYS A 70 -9.12 34.45 24.86
N LYS A 71 -8.76 34.35 26.16
CA LYS A 71 -8.45 35.52 27.00
C LYS A 71 -7.16 36.25 26.59
N LEU A 72 -6.25 35.59 25.86
CA LEU A 72 -5.02 36.18 25.33
C LEU A 72 -5.19 36.77 23.91
N GLY A 73 -6.43 36.90 23.43
CA GLY A 73 -6.75 37.45 22.11
C GLY A 73 -6.88 36.40 20.98
N GLY A 74 -6.80 35.11 21.29
CA GLY A 74 -7.00 34.03 20.33
C GLY A 74 -8.46 33.78 19.94
N ARG A 75 -8.69 33.12 18.79
CA ARG A 75 -10.03 32.80 18.25
C ARG A 75 -10.89 31.97 19.24
N GLY A 76 -10.26 31.07 20.01
CA GLY A 76 -10.92 30.14 20.92
C GLY A 76 -11.75 29.06 20.19
N GLY A 77 -12.07 27.96 20.88
CA GLY A 77 -12.73 26.80 20.31
C GLY A 77 -11.76 25.79 19.71
N SER A 78 -12.25 24.65 19.23
CA SER A 78 -11.40 23.64 18.58
C SER A 78 -10.78 24.22 17.31
N LEU A 79 -9.45 24.21 17.21
CA LEU A 79 -8.70 24.73 16.07
C LEU A 79 -8.65 23.72 14.92
N PHE A 80 -8.50 22.44 15.28
CA PHE A 80 -8.46 21.34 14.34
C PHE A 80 -9.57 20.34 14.66
N LYS A 81 -10.12 19.72 13.62
CA LYS A 81 -10.81 18.44 13.74
C LYS A 81 -9.80 17.32 13.99
N VAL A 82 -10.20 16.32 14.77
CA VAL A 82 -9.39 15.13 15.01
C VAL A 82 -9.72 14.12 13.90
N PRO A 83 -8.78 13.81 12.98
CA PRO A 83 -9.05 12.94 11.84
C PRO A 83 -9.21 11.48 12.28
N GLU A 84 -10.06 10.73 11.58
CA GLU A 84 -10.23 9.28 11.77
C GLU A 84 -9.67 8.50 10.58
N ALA A 85 -9.24 7.26 10.85
CA ALA A 85 -8.73 6.37 9.83
C ALA A 85 -9.89 5.85 8.97
N LEU A 86 -9.83 6.09 7.67
CA LEU A 86 -10.63 5.34 6.71
C LEU A 86 -9.79 4.19 6.19
N ILE A 87 -9.95 3.02 6.80
CA ILE A 87 -9.31 1.80 6.33
C ILE A 87 -10.24 1.21 5.27
N PRO A 88 -9.86 1.22 3.98
CA PRO A 88 -10.66 0.56 2.96
C PRO A 88 -10.81 -0.92 3.32
N PRO A 89 -11.96 -1.57 3.03
CA PRO A 89 -12.09 -3.02 3.20
C PRO A 89 -10.89 -3.67 2.53
N ALA A 90 -10.16 -4.49 3.30
CA ALA A 90 -8.78 -4.87 3.04
C ALA A 90 -8.50 -5.03 1.54
N GLY A 91 -7.91 -4.00 0.93
CA GLY A 91 -7.32 -4.14 -0.39
C GLY A 91 -6.26 -5.24 -0.27
N ALA A 92 -6.23 -6.20 -1.18
CA ALA A 92 -5.33 -7.33 -1.01
C ALA A 92 -3.91 -6.80 -0.89
N ARG A 93 -3.26 -7.14 0.23
CA ARG A 93 -1.86 -6.81 0.45
C ARG A 93 -1.05 -7.58 -0.58
N VAL A 94 -0.63 -6.89 -1.63
CA VAL A 94 0.15 -7.50 -2.71
C VAL A 94 1.60 -7.68 -2.25
N MET A 95 2.09 -8.92 -2.38
CA MET A 95 3.44 -9.32 -1.99
C MET A 95 4.39 -9.26 -3.19
N SER A 96 5.68 -9.23 -2.92
CA SER A 96 6.73 -9.20 -3.92
C SER A 96 6.64 -10.42 -4.85
N LEU A 97 6.90 -10.19 -6.15
CA LEU A 97 6.97 -11.26 -7.14
C LEU A 97 8.19 -12.18 -6.93
N THR A 98 9.20 -11.76 -6.18
CA THR A 98 10.41 -12.55 -5.91
C THR A 98 10.40 -13.18 -4.51
N ASP A 99 9.52 -12.73 -3.63
CA ASP A 99 9.40 -13.22 -2.25
C ASP A 99 7.97 -13.02 -1.73
N GLY A 100 7.20 -14.11 -1.61
CA GLY A 100 5.80 -14.06 -1.18
C GLY A 100 5.59 -13.61 0.27
N LEU A 101 6.65 -13.54 1.09
CA LEU A 101 6.57 -13.05 2.47
C LEU A 101 6.88 -11.56 2.61
N SER A 102 7.52 -10.96 1.61
CA SER A 102 7.84 -9.54 1.60
C SER A 102 6.77 -8.74 0.88
N LYS A 103 6.35 -7.62 1.47
CA LYS A 103 5.40 -6.69 0.83
C LYS A 103 6.00 -6.12 -0.46
N MET A 104 5.19 -5.97 -1.51
CA MET A 104 5.64 -5.28 -2.72
C MET A 104 6.00 -3.82 -2.39
N SER A 105 7.21 -3.39 -2.76
CA SER A 105 7.75 -2.07 -2.44
C SER A 105 8.23 -1.37 -3.70
N LYS A 106 7.83 -0.10 -3.87
CA LYS A 106 8.28 0.75 -5.00
C LYS A 106 9.80 0.96 -4.98
N SER A 107 10.42 0.87 -3.81
CA SER A 107 11.85 1.14 -3.59
C SER A 107 12.69 -0.12 -3.45
N ALA A 108 12.08 -1.31 -3.58
CA ALA A 108 12.83 -2.55 -3.58
C ALA A 108 13.97 -2.50 -4.62
N PRO A 109 15.20 -2.92 -4.26
CA PRO A 109 16.36 -2.82 -5.16
C PRO A 109 16.15 -3.52 -6.52
N SER A 110 15.46 -4.66 -6.49
CA SER A 110 15.14 -5.42 -7.69
C SER A 110 13.82 -4.97 -8.29
N ASP A 111 13.84 -4.48 -9.53
CA ASP A 111 12.61 -4.13 -10.25
C ASP A 111 11.74 -5.36 -10.59
N LEU A 112 12.32 -6.57 -10.60
CA LEU A 112 11.59 -7.83 -10.79
C LEU A 112 10.65 -8.16 -9.61
N SER A 113 10.78 -7.48 -8.48
CA SER A 113 9.93 -7.69 -7.29
C SER A 113 8.53 -7.08 -7.43
N ARG A 114 8.31 -6.21 -8.42
CA ARG A 114 7.10 -5.38 -8.54
C ARG A 114 6.66 -5.20 -9.99
N ILE A 115 5.38 -4.85 -10.17
CA ILE A 115 4.83 -4.39 -11.44
C ILE A 115 4.54 -2.90 -11.29
N ASN A 116 5.09 -2.07 -12.17
CA ASN A 116 4.76 -0.65 -12.20
C ASN A 116 3.57 -0.42 -13.13
N LEU A 117 2.72 0.55 -12.82
CA LEU A 117 1.53 0.86 -13.63
C LEU A 117 1.85 1.23 -15.08
N LEU A 118 3.07 1.75 -15.32
CA LEU A 118 3.55 2.17 -16.63
C LEU A 118 4.54 1.16 -17.24
N ASP A 119 4.67 -0.04 -16.68
CA ASP A 119 5.51 -1.07 -17.31
C ASP A 119 4.91 -1.43 -18.68
N PRO A 120 5.72 -1.47 -19.75
CA PRO A 120 5.25 -1.92 -21.05
C PRO A 120 4.96 -3.43 -21.05
N LYS A 121 4.17 -3.88 -22.02
CA LYS A 121 3.64 -5.25 -22.09
C LYS A 121 4.74 -6.32 -21.99
N ASP A 122 5.86 -6.14 -22.69
CA ASP A 122 7.00 -7.05 -22.71
C ASP A 122 7.70 -7.15 -21.33
N VAL A 123 7.76 -6.05 -20.60
CA VAL A 123 8.32 -6.01 -19.24
C VAL A 123 7.41 -6.75 -18.27
N ILE A 124 6.08 -6.57 -18.35
CA ILE A 124 5.10 -7.31 -17.54
C ILE A 124 5.24 -8.81 -17.79
N VAL A 125 5.28 -9.24 -19.06
CA VAL A 125 5.47 -10.64 -19.46
C VAL A 125 6.74 -11.22 -18.83
N ASN A 126 7.87 -10.50 -18.92
CA ASN A 126 9.14 -10.98 -18.38
C ASN A 126 9.12 -11.08 -16.84
N LYS A 127 8.50 -10.12 -16.16
CA LYS A 127 8.37 -10.12 -14.69
C LYS A 127 7.51 -11.27 -14.18
N ILE A 128 6.34 -11.50 -14.77
CA ILE A 128 5.47 -12.62 -14.41
C ILE A 128 6.13 -13.96 -14.74
N LYS A 129 6.79 -14.07 -15.90
CA LYS A 129 7.54 -15.28 -16.26
C LYS A 129 8.58 -15.64 -15.19
N ARG A 130 9.31 -14.65 -14.67
CA ARG A 130 10.37 -14.80 -13.67
C ARG A 130 9.91 -14.81 -12.22
N CYS A 131 8.64 -14.54 -11.93
CA CYS A 131 8.16 -14.51 -10.55
C CYS A 131 8.37 -15.86 -9.86
N LYS A 132 8.68 -15.82 -8.56
CA LYS A 132 8.91 -17.00 -7.73
C LYS A 132 7.59 -17.77 -7.60
N THR A 133 7.68 -19.08 -7.76
CA THR A 133 6.57 -20.02 -7.60
C THR A 133 7.10 -21.29 -6.97
N ASP A 134 6.21 -22.09 -6.38
CA ASP A 134 6.53 -23.44 -5.93
C ASP A 134 6.52 -24.45 -7.09
N SER A 135 6.90 -25.70 -6.79
CA SER A 135 6.87 -26.83 -7.73
C SER A 135 5.68 -27.75 -7.50
N LEU A 136 4.69 -27.34 -6.71
CA LEU A 136 3.55 -28.18 -6.36
C LEU A 136 2.48 -28.12 -7.45
N PRO A 137 1.79 -29.24 -7.74
CA PRO A 137 0.68 -29.26 -8.68
C PRO A 137 -0.54 -28.53 -8.09
N GLY A 138 -1.32 -27.91 -8.99
CA GLY A 138 -2.54 -27.21 -8.65
C GLY A 138 -2.33 -25.87 -7.94
N LEU A 139 -3.34 -25.02 -8.00
CA LEU A 139 -3.33 -23.67 -7.44
C LEU A 139 -4.42 -23.53 -6.40
N GLU A 140 -4.07 -23.05 -5.22
CA GLU A 140 -5.00 -22.98 -4.10
C GLU A 140 -4.81 -21.69 -3.32
N PHE A 141 -5.92 -21.18 -2.78
CA PHE A 141 -5.86 -20.14 -1.77
C PHE A 141 -5.63 -20.74 -0.38
N ASP A 142 -5.13 -19.90 0.52
CA ASP A 142 -5.03 -20.15 1.97
C ASP A 142 -4.06 -21.23 2.45
N ASN A 143 -3.24 -21.84 1.58
CA ASN A 143 -2.11 -22.63 2.05
C ASN A 143 -0.98 -21.70 2.55
N PRO A 144 -0.68 -21.66 3.88
CA PRO A 144 0.33 -20.75 4.43
C PRO A 144 1.74 -21.07 3.93
N GLU A 145 1.99 -22.32 3.55
CA GLU A 145 3.27 -22.79 3.01
C GLU A 145 3.48 -22.40 1.54
N ARG A 146 2.45 -21.84 0.88
CA ARG A 146 2.48 -21.42 -0.52
C ARG A 146 2.15 -19.93 -0.65
N PRO A 147 2.92 -19.02 -0.02
CA PRO A 147 2.60 -17.60 -0.02
C PRO A 147 2.62 -17.00 -1.43
N GLU A 148 3.48 -17.49 -2.33
CA GLU A 148 3.49 -17.06 -3.74
C GLU A 148 2.21 -17.44 -4.49
N CYS A 149 1.64 -18.63 -4.22
CA CYS A 149 0.38 -19.07 -4.81
C CYS A 149 -0.78 -18.17 -4.39
N LYS A 150 -0.92 -17.96 -3.08
CA LYS A 150 -1.91 -17.03 -2.53
C LYS A 150 -1.75 -15.63 -3.13
N ASN A 151 -0.51 -15.12 -3.22
CA ASN A 151 -0.25 -13.77 -3.75
C ASN A 151 -0.69 -13.64 -5.21
N LEU A 152 -0.25 -14.53 -6.09
CA LEU A 152 -0.53 -14.42 -7.53
C LEU A 152 -2.01 -14.65 -7.84
N LEU A 153 -2.68 -15.56 -7.14
CA LEU A 153 -4.14 -15.74 -7.26
C LEU A 153 -4.90 -14.51 -6.73
N SER A 154 -4.43 -13.88 -5.66
CA SER A 154 -5.03 -12.64 -5.15
C SER A 154 -4.87 -11.48 -6.15
N VAL A 155 -3.72 -11.38 -6.82
CA VAL A 155 -3.52 -10.41 -7.91
C VAL A 155 -4.50 -10.68 -9.05
N TYR A 156 -4.63 -11.94 -9.49
CA TYR A 156 -5.57 -12.32 -10.53
C TYR A 156 -7.03 -11.99 -10.16
N GLN A 157 -7.41 -12.23 -8.91
CA GLN A 157 -8.73 -11.90 -8.38
C GLN A 157 -9.00 -10.39 -8.49
N ILE A 158 -8.06 -9.55 -8.06
CA ILE A 158 -8.24 -8.08 -8.05
C ILE A 158 -8.39 -7.53 -9.47
N ILE A 159 -7.53 -7.95 -10.40
CA ILE A 159 -7.51 -7.37 -11.75
C ILE A 159 -8.71 -7.80 -12.59
N THR A 160 -9.23 -9.01 -12.34
CA THR A 160 -10.41 -9.54 -13.04
C THR A 160 -11.72 -9.16 -12.37
N GLY A 161 -11.70 -8.78 -11.09
CA GLY A 161 -12.90 -8.51 -10.29
C GLY A 161 -13.71 -9.76 -9.94
N LYS A 162 -13.17 -10.96 -10.18
CA LYS A 162 -13.82 -12.24 -9.88
C LYS A 162 -13.88 -12.52 -8.38
N THR A 163 -14.84 -13.34 -7.96
CA THR A 163 -14.85 -13.84 -6.58
C THR A 163 -13.77 -14.89 -6.37
N LYS A 164 -13.46 -15.17 -5.10
CA LYS A 164 -12.45 -16.17 -4.74
C LYS A 164 -12.84 -17.56 -5.28
N GLU A 165 -14.12 -17.90 -5.22
CA GLU A 165 -14.67 -19.17 -5.67
C GLU A 165 -14.54 -19.33 -7.19
N GLU A 166 -14.79 -18.26 -7.94
CA GLU A 166 -14.61 -18.23 -9.40
C GLU A 166 -13.13 -18.45 -9.77
N VAL A 167 -12.21 -17.78 -9.08
CA VAL A 167 -10.77 -17.95 -9.33
C VAL A 167 -10.30 -19.37 -9.01
N VAL A 168 -10.75 -19.96 -7.89
CA VAL A 168 -10.43 -21.36 -7.56
C VAL A 168 -10.96 -22.28 -8.65
N SER A 169 -12.22 -22.16 -9.03
CA SER A 169 -12.83 -23.02 -10.03
C SER A 169 -12.13 -22.95 -11.39
N GLU A 170 -11.59 -21.79 -11.75
CA GLU A 170 -10.89 -21.59 -13.02
C GLU A 170 -9.43 -22.08 -12.95
N CYS A 171 -8.73 -21.80 -11.85
CA CYS A 171 -7.29 -21.93 -11.78
C CYS A 171 -6.81 -23.20 -11.05
N GLN A 172 -7.65 -23.89 -10.27
CA GLN A 172 -7.22 -25.00 -9.39
C GLN A 172 -6.44 -26.10 -10.11
N ASP A 173 -6.84 -26.44 -11.34
CA ASP A 173 -6.25 -27.52 -12.12
C ASP A 173 -5.14 -27.03 -13.07
N MET A 174 -4.86 -25.72 -13.09
CA MET A 174 -3.81 -25.15 -13.93
C MET A 174 -2.42 -25.45 -13.36
N ASN A 175 -1.46 -25.63 -14.26
CA ASN A 175 -0.05 -25.54 -13.89
C ASN A 175 0.44 -24.08 -13.96
N TRP A 176 1.60 -23.82 -13.36
CA TRP A 176 2.20 -22.49 -13.32
C TRP A 176 2.47 -21.87 -14.69
N GLY A 177 2.81 -22.68 -15.70
CA GLY A 177 3.06 -22.19 -17.06
C GLY A 177 1.81 -21.58 -17.66
N THR A 178 0.69 -22.31 -17.61
CA THR A 178 -0.61 -21.84 -18.11
C THR A 178 -1.11 -20.65 -17.30
N PHE A 179 -1.09 -20.74 -15.97
CA PHE A 179 -1.61 -19.68 -15.11
C PHE A 179 -0.83 -18.37 -15.24
N LYS A 180 0.51 -18.43 -15.37
CA LYS A 180 1.32 -17.22 -15.59
C LYS A 180 0.97 -16.51 -16.88
N VAL A 181 0.62 -17.25 -17.94
CA VAL A 181 0.14 -16.65 -19.20
C VAL A 181 -1.21 -15.97 -18.97
N THR A 182 -2.19 -16.68 -18.38
CA THR A 182 -3.52 -16.13 -18.05
C THR A 182 -3.43 -14.86 -17.19
N LEU A 183 -2.59 -14.87 -16.15
CA LEU A 183 -2.37 -13.73 -15.28
C LEU A 183 -1.72 -12.56 -16.04
N THR A 184 -0.78 -12.84 -16.94
CA THR A 184 -0.11 -11.80 -17.73
C THR A 184 -1.08 -11.10 -18.66
N ASP A 185 -1.93 -11.85 -19.36
CA ASP A 185 -2.92 -11.28 -20.28
C ASP A 185 -3.93 -10.41 -19.52
N ALA A 186 -4.48 -10.93 -18.41
CA ALA A 186 -5.39 -10.18 -17.56
C ALA A 186 -4.75 -8.89 -16.99
N LEU A 187 -3.45 -8.93 -16.63
CA LEU A 187 -2.73 -7.74 -16.15
C LEU A 187 -2.57 -6.69 -17.24
N ILE A 188 -2.20 -7.11 -18.45
CA ILE A 188 -2.02 -6.22 -19.59
C ILE A 188 -3.34 -5.55 -19.95
N ASP A 189 -4.42 -6.32 -20.02
CA ASP A 189 -5.76 -5.80 -20.36
C ASP A 189 -6.25 -4.82 -19.30
N HIS A 190 -5.99 -5.11 -18.02
CA HIS A 190 -6.34 -4.22 -16.91
C HIS A 190 -5.54 -2.91 -16.91
N LEU A 191 -4.24 -2.96 -17.24
CA LEU A 191 -3.36 -1.79 -17.22
C LEU A 191 -3.46 -0.94 -18.48
N GLN A 192 -3.81 -1.53 -19.63
CA GLN A 192 -3.93 -0.84 -20.90
C GLN A 192 -4.75 0.47 -20.82
N PRO A 193 -5.97 0.53 -20.24
CA PRO A 193 -6.73 1.78 -20.17
C PRO A 193 -6.08 2.88 -19.33
N ILE A 194 -5.09 2.56 -18.48
CA ILE A 194 -4.35 3.52 -17.66
C ILE A 194 -3.11 4.06 -18.39
N GLN A 195 -2.59 3.31 -19.37
CA GLN A 195 -1.35 3.61 -20.10
C GLN A 195 -1.57 4.41 -21.40
N VAL A 196 -2.82 4.61 -21.80
CA VAL A 196 -3.21 5.30 -23.05
C VAL A 196 -3.36 6.80 -22.83
#